data_AF-A0A959ZY81-F1
#
_entry.id   AF-A0A959ZY81-F1
#
_cell.length_a   1.000
_cell.length_b   1.000
_cell.length_c   1.000
_cell.angle_alpha   90.00
_cell.angle_beta   90.00
_cell.angle_gamma   90.00
#
_symmetry.space_group_name_H-M   'P 1'
#
loop_
_entity.id
_entity.type
_entity.pdbx_description
1 polymer ?
#
loop_
_entity_poly.entity_id
_entity_poly.type
_entity_poly.pdbx_seq_one_letter_code
_entity_poly.pdbx_strand_id
1 'polypeptide(L)' 'MVGRYAPSPTGELHLGNLRTALLAWLFARSAGSAFMLRIEDIDADRVREEYVGAQLDDLASLGIDWDG' A
#
# COMPACT_ATOMS: atom_id res chain seq x y z
N MET A 1 -6.36 -14.99 7.86
CA MET A 1 -5.38 -14.85 6.76
C MET A 1 -5.16 -13.35 6.59
N VAL A 2 -3.92 -12.86 6.65
CA VAL A 2 -3.64 -11.41 6.64
C VAL A 2 -3.56 -10.91 5.21
N GLY A 3 -4.19 -9.76 4.91
CA GLY A 3 -3.98 -9.05 3.65
C GLY A 3 -2.68 -8.24 3.75
N ARG A 4 -1.86 -8.22 2.70
CA ARG A 4 -0.62 -7.43 2.66
C ARG A 4 -0.51 -6.65 1.37
N TYR A 5 -0.06 -5.41 1.47
CA TYR A 5 0.42 -4.61 0.36
C TYR A 5 1.85 -4.10 0.67
N ALA A 6 2.73 -4.17 -0.33
CA ALA A 6 4.12 -3.74 -0.17
C ALA A 6 4.60 -2.97 -1.40
N PRO A 7 4.35 -1.65 -1.46
CA PRO A 7 4.80 -0.84 -2.57
C PRO A 7 6.30 -0.57 -2.49
N SER A 8 6.97 -0.60 -3.64
CA SER A 8 8.27 0.03 -3.81
C SER A 8 8.04 1.52 -4.16
N PRO A 9 8.63 2.48 -3.41
CA PRO A 9 8.42 3.91 -3.61
C PRO A 9 9.30 4.46 -4.74
N THR A 10 9.13 3.92 -5.95
CA THR A 10 9.89 4.28 -7.16
C THR A 10 9.11 5.23 -8.09
N GLY A 11 7.89 5.61 -7.73
CA GLY A 11 7.01 6.51 -8.46
C GLY A 11 5.66 6.69 -7.76
N GLU A 12 4.74 7.43 -8.39
CA GLU A 12 3.37 7.66 -7.88
C GLU A 12 2.52 6.39 -7.83
N LEU A 13 1.43 6.42 -7.06
CA LEU A 13 0.47 5.32 -7.01
C LEU A 13 -0.26 5.19 -8.35
N HIS A 14 0.06 4.16 -9.12
CA HIS A 14 -0.66 3.87 -10.37
C HIS A 14 -1.80 2.86 -10.15
N LEU A 15 -2.72 2.80 -11.12
CA LEU A 15 -3.94 1.98 -11.05
C LEU A 15 -3.68 0.49 -10.78
N GLY A 16 -2.59 -0.06 -11.32
CA GLY A 16 -2.19 -1.46 -11.07
C GLY A 16 -1.86 -1.72 -9.60
N ASN A 17 -1.10 -0.81 -8.99
CA ASN A 17 -0.75 -0.87 -7.57
C ASN A 17 -1.98 -0.66 -6.68
N LEU A 18 -2.82 0.32 -7.02
CA LEU A 18 -4.08 0.56 -6.32
C LEU A 18 -4.99 -0.67 -6.37
N ARG A 19 -5.15 -1.32 -7.53
CA ARG A 19 -5.95 -2.54 -7.66
C ARG A 19 -5.46 -3.64 -6.72
N THR A 20 -4.15 -3.84 -6.64
CA THR A 20 -3.54 -4.84 -5.75
C THR A 20 -3.81 -4.51 -4.28
N ALA A 21 -3.57 -3.26 -3.88
CA ALA A 21 -3.84 -2.79 -2.52
C ALA A 21 -5.32 -2.95 -2.15
N LEU A 22 -6.23 -2.53 -3.03
CA LEU A 22 -7.67 -2.60 -2.82
C LEU A 22 -8.16 -4.05 -2.67
N LEU A 23 -7.68 -4.97 -3.51
CA LEU A 23 -8.08 -6.38 -3.40
C LEU A 23 -7.58 -7.03 -2.12
N ALA A 24 -6.33 -6.76 -1.72
CA ALA A 24 -5.77 -7.26 -0.46
C ALA A 24 -6.50 -6.67 0.76
N TRP A 25 -6.85 -5.38 0.71
CA TRP A 25 -7.65 -4.70 1.73
C TRP A 25 -9.06 -5.26 1.84
N LEU A 26 -9.80 -5.36 0.72
CA LEU A 26 -11.15 -5.95 0.69
C LEU A 26 -11.15 -7.39 1.20
N PHE A 27 -10.14 -8.18 0.83
CA PHE A 27 -9.99 -9.53 1.33
C PHE A 27 -9.81 -9.56 2.85
N ALA A 28 -8.91 -8.73 3.40
CA ALA A 28 -8.71 -8.62 4.84
C ALA A 28 -9.99 -8.18 5.57
N ARG A 29 -10.63 -7.10 5.11
CA ARG A 29 -11.83 -6.52 5.73
C ARG A 29 -13.02 -7.47 5.68
N SER A 30 -13.24 -8.15 4.55
CA SER A 30 -14.33 -9.14 4.43
C SER A 30 -14.17 -10.36 5.34
N ALA A 31 -12.93 -10.68 5.73
CA ALA A 31 -12.62 -11.77 6.65
C ALA A 31 -12.36 -11.31 8.10
N GLY A 32 -12.56 -10.03 8.43
CA GLY A 32 -12.23 -9.46 9.74
C GLY A 32 -10.75 -9.62 10.13
N SER A 33 -9.87 -9.75 9.13
CA SER A 33 -8.42 -9.94 9.31
C SER A 33 -7.68 -8.61 9.14
N ALA A 34 -6.44 -8.57 9.62
CA ALA A 34 -5.59 -7.38 9.47
C ALA A 34 -5.15 -7.17 8.01
N PHE A 35 -5.05 -5.91 7.61
CA PHE A 35 -4.39 -5.45 6.39
C PHE A 35 -3.09 -4.72 6.73
N MET A 36 -1.96 -5.28 6.30
CA MET A 36 -0.62 -4.76 6.59
C MET A 36 -0.05 -4.02 5.37
N LEU A 37 0.52 -2.83 5.60
CA LEU A 37 1.21 -2.04 4.60
C LEU A 37 2.68 -1.93 4.97
N ARG A 38 3.57 -2.41 4.08
CA ARG A 38 5.03 -2.29 4.28
C ARG A 38 5.70 -1.67 3.08
N ILE A 39 6.24 -0.46 3.25
CA ILE A 39 7.11 0.16 2.23
C ILE A 39 8.32 -0.75 2.01
N GLU A 40 8.58 -1.10 0.75
CA GLU A 40 9.71 -1.94 0.37
C GLU A 40 10.81 -1.06 -0.23
N ASP A 41 11.80 -0.75 0.60
CA ASP A 41 12.88 0.22 0.35
C ASP A 41 14.25 -0.45 0.13
N ILE A 42 14.26 -1.72 -0.27
CA ILE A 42 15.49 -2.53 -0.42
C ILE A 42 16.46 -1.94 -1.46
N ASP A 43 15.95 -1.20 -2.44
CA ASP A 43 16.73 -0.60 -3.52
C ASP A 43 16.84 0.93 -3.34
N ALA A 44 17.71 1.34 -2.42
CA ALA A 44 17.87 2.72 -1.96
C ALA A 44 18.12 3.74 -3.09
N ASP A 45 18.74 3.32 -4.20
CA ASP A 45 19.03 4.20 -5.34
C ASP A 45 17.78 4.62 -6.13
N ARG A 46 16.67 3.90 -5.96
CA ARG A 46 15.41 4.15 -6.68
C ARG A 46 14.29 4.66 -5.78
N VAL A 47 14.46 4.55 -4.47
CA VAL A 47 13.50 4.97 -3.46
C VAL A 47 13.55 6.49 -3.32
N ARG A 48 12.41 7.15 -3.41
CA ARG A 48 12.28 8.55 -2.99
C ARG A 48 11.22 8.67 -1.92
N GLU A 49 11.57 9.34 -0.81
CA GLU A 49 10.64 9.57 0.31
C GLU A 49 9.39 10.33 -0.11
N GLU A 50 9.49 11.20 -1.12
CA GLU A 50 8.33 11.92 -1.68
C GLU A 50 7.24 10.97 -2.20
N TYR A 51 7.64 9.84 -2.80
CA TYR A 51 6.70 8.83 -3.29
C TYR A 51 6.12 7.98 -2.17
N VAL A 52 6.83 7.83 -1.05
CA VAL A 52 6.28 7.14 0.13
C VAL A 52 5.08 7.93 0.66
N GLY A 53 5.28 9.23 0.94
CA GLY A 53 4.22 10.09 1.46
C GLY A 53 3.02 10.16 0.51
N ALA A 54 3.27 10.47 -0.77
CA ALA A 54 2.22 10.58 -1.77
C ALA A 54 1.39 9.29 -1.91
N GLN A 55 2.03 8.11 -1.95
CA GLN A 55 1.30 6.84 -2.05
C GLN A 55 0.45 6.55 -0.82
N LEU A 56 0.93 6.87 0.38
CA LEU A 56 0.16 6.68 1.62
C LEU A 56 -1.04 7.62 1.67
N ASP A 57 -0.85 8.88 1.28
CA ASP A 57 -1.90 9.89 1.21
C ASP A 57 -2.97 9.51 0.17
N ASP A 58 -2.55 9.03 -1.00
CA ASP A 58 -3.44 8.55 -2.05
C ASP A 58 -4.34 7.40 -1.54
N LEU A 59 -3.74 6.39 -0.88
CA LEU A 59 -4.50 5.28 -0.28
C LEU A 59 -5.48 5.76 0.79
N ALA A 60 -5.03 6.63 1.70
CA ALA A 60 -5.87 7.17 2.76
C ALA A 60 -7.03 8.01 2.20
N SER A 61 -6.80 8.80 1.14
CA SER A 61 -7.84 9.60 0.48
C SER A 61 -8.96 8.76 -0.13
N LEU A 62 -8.65 7.51 -0.49
CA LEU A 62 -9.58 6.51 -1.02
C LEU A 62 -10.27 5.69 0.07
N GLY A 63 -9.98 5.96 1.34
CA GLY A 63 -10.51 5.22 2.49
C GLY A 63 -9.86 3.85 2.70
N ILE A 64 -8.68 3.61 2.11
CA ILE A 64 -7.91 2.39 2.32
C ILE A 64 -6.99 2.64 3.52
N ASP A 65 -7.39 2.11 4.67
CA ASP A 65 -6.63 2.13 5.92
C ASP A 65 -5.82 0.83 6.12
N TRP A 66 -4.82 0.87 6.99
CA TRP A 66 -3.95 -0.26 7.33
C TRP A 66 -3.76 -0.40 8.84
N ASP A 67 -3.55 -1.64 9.28
CA ASP A 67 -3.49 -2.02 10.69
C ASP A 67 -2.05 -2.12 11.23
N GLY A 68 -1.05 -1.96 10.35
CA GLY A 68 0.37 -1.95 10.67
C GLY A 68 1.27 -2.12 9.46
#